data_AF-A0A0T9UPB9-F1
#
_entry.id   AF-A0A0T9UPB9-F1
#
_cell.length_a   1.000
_cell.length_b   1.000
_cell.length_c   1.000
_cell.angle_alpha   90.00
_cell.angle_beta   90.00
_cell.angle_gamma   90.00
#
_symmetry.space_group_name_H-M   'P 1'
#
loop_
_entity.id
_entity.type
_entity.pdbx_description
1 polymer ?
#
loop_
_entity_poly.entity_id
_entity_poly.type
_entity_poly.pdbx_seq_one_letter_code
_entity_poly.pdbx_strand_id
1 'polypeptide(L)'
;MLQDGDAATPKTFIWELARRSPQHKELLMTIAQKLKQEGRQEGRQEGRVEGIQIGEANGLKKGKLEVARTMLVNGLDRATVMKMTGLSDKDLTQIHH
;
A
#
# COMPACT_ATOMS: atom_id res chain seq x y z
N MET A 1 29.87 16.34 -1.75
CA MET A 1 28.87 15.39 -1.24
C MET A 1 27.59 16.16 -1.05
N LEU A 2 26.53 15.82 -1.78
CA LEU A 2 25.20 16.39 -1.52
C LEU A 2 24.75 15.80 -0.19
N GLN A 3 24.58 16.65 0.82
CA GLN A 3 24.09 16.25 2.13
C GLN A 3 22.59 15.96 2.01
N ASP A 4 22.22 14.70 2.11
CA ASP A 4 20.85 14.27 2.40
C ASP A 4 20.51 14.76 3.80
N GLY A 5 19.78 15.87 3.93
CA GLY A 5 19.31 16.32 5.24
C GLY A 5 18.86 17.76 5.39
N ASP A 6 19.22 18.68 4.49
CA ASP A 6 18.78 20.09 4.63
C ASP A 6 17.65 20.38 3.63
N ALA A 7 16.41 20.35 4.12
CA ALA A 7 15.20 20.36 3.30
C ALA A 7 14.89 21.74 2.69
N ALA A 8 15.74 22.21 1.77
CA ALA A 8 15.19 22.89 0.62
C ALA A 8 14.31 21.88 -0.11
N THR A 9 12.98 22.11 -0.15
CA THR A 9 12.10 21.20 -0.88
C THR A 9 12.66 21.00 -2.30
N PRO A 10 12.60 19.79 -2.90
CA PRO A 10 13.12 19.56 -4.24
C PRO A 10 12.62 20.59 -5.27
N LYS A 11 11.39 21.08 -5.05
CA LYS A 11 10.82 22.20 -5.79
C LYS A 11 11.63 23.50 -5.62
N THR A 12 11.90 23.93 -4.39
CA THR A 12 12.72 25.12 -4.09
C THR A 12 14.11 25.02 -4.72
N PHE A 13 14.74 23.84 -4.65
CA PHE A 13 16.04 23.59 -5.27
C PHE A 13 16.02 23.80 -6.80
N ILE A 14 15.05 23.20 -7.50
CA ILE A 14 14.89 23.38 -8.96
C ILE A 14 14.65 24.86 -9.31
N TRP A 15 13.82 25.56 -8.55
CA TRP A 15 13.56 26.98 -8.78
C TRP A 15 14.81 27.84 -8.59
N GLU A 16 15.64 27.52 -7.60
CA GLU A 16 16.89 28.22 -7.36
C GLU A 16 17.91 27.97 -8.46
N LEU A 17 18.03 26.72 -8.94
CA LEU A 17 18.86 26.39 -10.10
C LEU A 17 18.42 27.13 -11.36
N ALA A 18 17.10 27.18 -11.62
CA ALA A 18 16.54 27.90 -12.75
C ALA A 18 16.78 29.41 -12.67
N ARG A 19 16.78 29.99 -11.45
CA ARG A 19 17.11 31.41 -11.22
C ARG A 19 18.59 31.69 -11.50
N ARG A 20 19.48 30.80 -11.08
CA ARG A 20 20.94 30.93 -11.25
C ARG A 20 21.39 30.64 -12.68
N SER A 21 20.62 29.89 -13.46
CA SER A 21 20.89 29.62 -14.88
C SER A 21 19.67 29.89 -15.75
N PRO A 22 19.36 31.17 -16.05
CA PRO A 22 18.19 31.54 -16.85
C PRO A 22 18.14 30.86 -18.23
N GLN A 23 19.31 30.66 -18.84
CA GLN A 23 19.46 29.98 -20.14
C GLN A 23 18.99 28.51 -20.13
N HIS A 24 19.04 27.83 -18.97
CA HIS A 24 18.60 26.45 -18.82
C HIS A 24 17.27 26.31 -18.08
N LYS A 25 16.59 27.42 -17.78
CA LYS A 25 15.35 27.44 -17.01
C LYS A 25 14.29 26.50 -17.60
N GLU A 26 14.08 26.54 -18.91
CA GLU A 26 13.08 25.70 -19.57
C GLU A 26 13.41 24.20 -19.44
N LEU A 27 14.66 23.83 -19.72
CA LEU A 27 15.14 22.46 -19.56
C LEU A 27 14.96 21.95 -18.12
N LEU A 28 15.32 22.77 -17.12
CA LEU A 28 15.18 22.43 -15.70
C LEU A 28 13.71 22.25 -15.29
N MET A 29 12.81 23.09 -15.81
CA MET A 29 11.37 22.94 -15.56
C MET A 29 10.82 21.66 -16.19
N THR A 30 11.26 21.32 -17.40
CA THR A 30 10.89 20.06 -18.08
C THR A 30 11.37 18.84 -17.30
N ILE A 31 12.61 18.84 -16.83
CA ILE A 31 13.15 17.76 -15.98
C ILE A 31 12.30 17.62 -14.71
N ALA A 32 11.96 18.72 -14.04
CA ALA A 32 11.13 18.68 -12.83
C ALA A 32 9.71 18.15 -13.09
N GLN A 33 9.12 18.49 -14.24
CA GLN A 33 7.83 17.93 -14.65
C GLN A 33 7.93 16.42 -14.89
N LYS A 34 8.99 15.96 -15.56
CA LYS A 34 9.22 14.54 -15.83
C LYS A 34 9.41 13.74 -14.55
N LEU A 35 10.26 14.22 -13.63
CA LEU A 35 10.46 13.59 -12.32
C LEU A 35 9.15 13.52 -11.51
N LYS A 36 8.32 14.56 -11.54
CA LYS A 36 7.00 14.55 -10.89
C LYS A 36 6.05 13.54 -11.55
N GLN A 37 6.16 13.34 -12.86
CA GLN A 37 5.36 12.36 -13.57
C GLN A 37 5.82 10.93 -13.26
N GLU A 38 7.12 10.68 -13.24
CA GLU A 38 7.73 9.40 -12.88
C GLU A 38 7.34 9.01 -11.45
N GLY A 39 7.54 9.89 -10.45
CA GLY A 39 7.14 9.60 -9.08
C GLY A 39 5.64 9.34 -8.89
N ARG A 40 4.77 9.96 -9.71
CA ARG A 40 3.32 9.63 -9.73
C ARG A 40 3.02 8.29 -10.40
N GLN A 41 3.84 7.84 -11.35
CA GLN A 41 3.68 6.53 -11.96
C GLN A 41 4.15 5.44 -11.01
N GLU A 42 5.34 5.60 -10.43
CA GLU A 42 5.91 4.70 -9.42
C GLU A 42 4.97 4.55 -8.23
N GLY A 43 4.56 5.67 -7.61
CA GLY A 43 3.64 5.61 -6.46
C GLY A 43 2.28 4.97 -6.77
N ARG A 44 1.77 5.09 -8.01
CA ARG A 44 0.55 4.38 -8.42
C ARG A 44 0.79 2.88 -8.62
N GLN A 45 1.95 2.50 -9.15
CA GLN A 45 2.31 1.11 -9.36
C GLN A 45 2.52 0.40 -8.01
N GLU A 46 3.32 0.98 -7.12
CA GLU A 46 3.55 0.48 -5.76
C GLU A 46 2.25 0.38 -4.99
N GLY A 47 1.47 1.47 -4.93
CA GLY A 47 0.19 1.49 -4.22
C GLY A 47 -0.83 0.48 -4.79
N ARG A 48 -0.79 0.19 -6.09
CA ARG A 48 -1.63 -0.86 -6.69
C ARG A 48 -1.18 -2.25 -6.26
N VAL A 49 0.12 -2.53 -6.27
CA VAL A 49 0.67 -3.84 -5.87
C VAL A 49 0.39 -4.10 -4.40
N GLU A 50 0.71 -3.16 -3.52
CA GLU A 50 0.42 -3.27 -2.08
C GLU A 50 -1.08 -3.39 -1.82
N GLY A 51 -1.90 -2.57 -2.49
CA GLY A 51 -3.35 -2.62 -2.37
C GLY A 51 -3.95 -3.97 -2.75
N ILE A 52 -3.45 -4.59 -3.84
CA ILE A 52 -3.89 -5.93 -4.25
C ILE A 52 -3.47 -6.97 -3.21
N GLN A 53 -2.21 -6.98 -2.78
CA GLN A 53 -1.72 -7.97 -1.81
C GLN A 53 -2.48 -7.90 -0.47
N ILE A 54 -2.65 -6.69 0.06
CA ILE A 54 -3.40 -6.46 1.29
C ILE A 54 -4.88 -6.84 1.09
N GLY A 55 -5.45 -6.47 -0.06
CA GLY A 55 -6.83 -6.79 -0.43
C GLY A 55 -7.10 -8.29 -0.50
N GLU A 56 -6.23 -9.06 -1.17
CA GLU A 56 -6.33 -10.51 -1.30
C GLU A 56 -6.19 -11.21 0.06
N ALA A 57 -5.19 -10.83 0.86
CA ALA A 57 -4.98 -11.41 2.18
C ALA A 57 -6.17 -11.15 3.11
N ASN A 58 -6.68 -9.92 3.13
CA ASN A 58 -7.85 -9.54 3.92
C ASN A 58 -9.13 -10.21 3.41
N GLY A 59 -9.31 -10.28 2.09
CA GLY A 59 -10.45 -10.94 1.46
C GLY A 59 -10.50 -12.43 1.78
N LEU A 60 -9.36 -13.13 1.65
CA LEU A 60 -9.25 -14.53 1.99
C LEU A 60 -9.55 -14.77 3.48
N LYS A 61 -9.00 -13.95 4.39
CA LYS A 61 -9.28 -14.07 5.82
C LYS A 61 -10.76 -13.85 6.14
N LYS A 62 -11.38 -12.81 5.56
CA LYS A 62 -12.82 -12.52 5.74
C LYS A 62 -13.69 -13.66 5.23
N GLY A 63 -13.43 -14.18 4.03
CA GLY A 63 -14.18 -15.30 3.46
C GLY A 63 -14.08 -16.56 4.32
N LYS A 64 -12.89 -16.89 4.84
CA LYS A 64 -12.73 -18.02 5.78
C LYS A 64 -13.55 -17.83 7.06
N LEU A 65 -13.55 -16.63 7.64
CA LEU A 65 -14.33 -16.32 8.84
C LEU A 65 -15.84 -16.40 8.61
N GLU A 66 -16.32 -15.97 7.44
CA GLU A 66 -17.74 -16.05 7.07
C GLU A 66 -18.21 -17.50 6.89
N VAL A 67 -17.40 -18.32 6.22
CA VAL A 67 -17.65 -19.76 6.09
C VAL A 67 -17.62 -20.43 7.46
N ALA A 68 -16.62 -20.12 8.31
CA ALA A 68 -16.51 -20.66 9.66
C ALA A 68 -17.72 -20.30 10.54
N ARG A 69 -18.20 -19.06 10.46
CA ARG A 69 -19.42 -18.62 11.15
C ARG A 69 -20.61 -19.47 10.72
N THR A 70 -20.80 -19.66 9.41
CA THR A 70 -21.89 -20.47 8.87
C THR A 70 -21.78 -21.92 9.35
N MET A 71 -20.59 -22.52 9.34
CA MET A 71 -20.37 -23.87 9.85
C MET A 71 -20.75 -24.02 11.32
N LEU A 72 -20.32 -23.08 12.18
CA LEU A 72 -20.63 -23.11 13.61
C LEU A 72 -22.13 -22.93 13.87
N VAL A 73 -22.81 -22.04 13.14
CA VAL A 73 -24.28 -21.87 13.22
C VAL A 73 -25.02 -23.14 12.80
N ASN A 74 -24.48 -23.91 11.85
CA ASN A 74 -25.03 -25.21 11.43
C ASN A 74 -24.62 -26.36 12.37
N GLY A 75 -24.00 -26.08 13.51
CA GLY A 75 -23.73 -27.06 14.56
C GLY A 75 -22.44 -27.87 14.38
N LEU A 76 -21.55 -27.48 13.46
CA LEU A 76 -20.22 -28.10 13.39
C LEU A 76 -19.39 -27.66 14.62
N ASP A 77 -18.66 -28.60 15.20
CA ASP A 77 -17.81 -28.30 16.36
C ASP A 77 -16.58 -27.48 15.95
N ARG A 78 -16.01 -26.73 16.92
CA ARG A 78 -14.87 -25.85 16.68
C ARG A 78 -13.66 -26.58 16.11
N ALA A 79 -13.36 -27.81 16.55
CA ALA A 79 -12.18 -28.53 16.08
C ALA A 79 -12.32 -28.91 14.59
N THR A 80 -13.52 -29.34 14.17
CA THR A 80 -13.84 -29.59 12.76
C THR A 80 -13.73 -28.31 11.92
N VAL A 81 -14.28 -27.19 12.40
CA VAL A 81 -14.21 -25.90 11.67
C VAL A 81 -12.77 -25.42 11.51
N MET A 82 -11.94 -25.53 12.55
CA MET A 82 -10.51 -25.19 12.47
C MET A 82 -9.79 -26.05 11.43
N LYS A 83 -10.05 -27.36 11.42
CA LYS A 83 -9.44 -28.30 10.46
C LYS A 83 -9.84 -28.00 9.01
N MET A 84 -11.09 -27.61 8.76
CA MET A 84 -11.60 -27.34 7.40
C MET A 84 -11.20 -25.96 6.86
N THR A 85 -11.14 -24.94 7.71
CA THR A 85 -10.88 -23.55 7.29
C THR A 85 -9.41 -23.14 7.44
N GLY A 86 -8.64 -23.90 8.24
CA GLY A 86 -7.28 -23.58 8.63
C GLY A 86 -7.19 -22.36 9.55
N LEU A 87 -8.31 -21.97 10.18
CA LEU A 87 -8.35 -20.89 11.16
C LEU A 87 -7.86 -21.37 12.52
N SER A 88 -7.22 -20.47 13.27
CA SER A 88 -6.84 -20.74 14.65
C SER A 88 -8.01 -20.55 15.61
N ASP A 89 -7.90 -21.09 16.83
CA ASP A 89 -8.90 -20.86 17.88
C ASP A 89 -9.04 -19.36 18.21
N LYS A 90 -7.93 -18.60 18.12
CA LYS A 90 -7.92 -17.14 18.26
C LYS A 90 -8.69 -16.41 17.15
N ASP A 91 -8.77 -16.98 15.95
CA ASP A 91 -9.58 -16.41 14.88
C ASP A 91 -11.06 -16.74 15.10
N LEU A 92 -11.38 -17.95 15.58
CA LEU A 92 -12.76 -18.37 15.85
C LEU A 92 -13.38 -17.71 17.08
N THR A 93 -12.58 -17.28 18.06
CA THR A 93 -13.06 -16.50 19.22
C THR A 93 -13.52 -15.10 18.85
N GLN A 94 -13.07 -14.55 17.70
CA GLN A 94 -13.54 -13.27 17.17
C GLN A 94 -14.90 -13.39 16.45
N ILE A 95 -15.35 -14.62 16.18
CA ILE A 95 -16.67 -14.88 15.61
C ILE A 95 -17.68 -14.76 16.75
N HIS A 96 -18.21 -13.55 16.96
CA HIS A 96 -19.34 -13.33 17.87
C HIS A 96 -20.58 -13.99 17.28
N HIS A 97 -21.18 -14.91 18.03
CA HIS A 97 -22.46 -15.57 17.73
C HIS A 97 -23.65 -14.69 18.11
#